data_AF-A0A317WDM2-F1
#
_entry.id   AF-A0A317WDM2-F1
#
_cell.length_a   1.000
_cell.length_b   1.000
_cell.length_c   1.000
_cell.angle_alpha   90.00
_cell.angle_beta   90.00
_cell.angle_gamma   90.00
#
_symmetry.space_group_name_H-M   'P 1'
#
loop_
_entity.id
_entity.type
_entity.pdbx_description
1 polymer ?
#
loop_
_entity_poly.entity_id
_entity_poly.type
_entity_poly.pdbx_seq_one_letter_code
_entity_poly.pdbx_strand_id
1 'polypeptide(L)'
;MWSGVPRNLVQTWADQHGMQTLTTVMGPLMVHDHAQCLWSRKSSKGWSRYMKGASAMYAYHIAKDGGLVTVLTPPPPDLYNPFGGSNYQIVEEPILKGNLGPKVLKIEMVHPSIPGAEDFHYQIWPNNETTLWHDHFGYPPPATHWRHAVQRRASL
;
A
#
# COMPACT_ATOMS: atom_id res chain seq x y z
N MET A 1 -1.30 4.34 3.12
CA MET A 1 -0.70 3.04 2.72
C MET A 1 -0.22 3.14 1.27
N TRP A 2 0.42 2.13 0.68
CA TRP A 2 0.85 2.22 -0.72
C TRP A 2 1.08 0.85 -1.37
N SER A 3 1.01 0.80 -2.70
CA SER A 3 1.37 -0.36 -3.53
C SER A 3 1.92 0.13 -4.87
N GLY A 4 2.99 -0.47 -5.39
CA GLY A 4 3.51 -0.15 -6.74
C GLY A 4 4.26 1.19 -6.89
N VAL A 5 4.16 2.12 -5.94
CA VAL A 5 4.83 3.43 -5.97
C VAL A 5 6.24 3.36 -5.35
N PRO A 6 7.27 4.02 -5.90
CA PRO A 6 8.60 4.07 -5.29
C PRO A 6 8.58 4.57 -3.84
N ARG A 7 9.30 3.89 -2.93
CA ARG A 7 9.30 4.20 -1.49
C ARG A 7 9.70 5.66 -1.19
N ASN A 8 10.68 6.20 -1.91
CA ASN A 8 11.11 7.59 -1.73
C ASN A 8 9.98 8.57 -2.03
N LEU A 9 9.26 8.38 -3.14
CA LEU A 9 8.11 9.20 -3.51
C LEU A 9 6.99 9.10 -2.47
N VAL A 10 6.69 7.88 -2.01
CA VAL A 10 5.70 7.65 -0.96
C VAL A 10 6.09 8.38 0.34
N GLN A 11 7.35 8.29 0.75
CA GLN A 11 7.79 8.92 2.00
C GLN A 11 7.73 10.44 1.89
N THR A 12 8.21 11.02 0.79
CA THR A 12 8.12 12.47 0.54
C THR A 12 6.67 12.95 0.58
N TRP A 13 5.77 12.27 -0.13
CA TRP A 13 4.36 12.63 -0.15
C TRP A 13 3.72 12.54 1.25
N ALA A 14 4.02 11.47 1.99
CA ALA A 14 3.51 11.28 3.35
C ALA A 14 4.00 12.38 4.30
N ASP A 15 5.29 12.73 4.23
CA ASP A 15 5.89 13.78 5.08
C ASP A 15 5.27 15.15 4.79
N GLN A 16 5.03 15.49 3.52
CA GLN A 16 4.36 16.73 3.10
C GLN A 16 2.92 16.84 3.63
N HIS A 17 2.25 15.70 3.80
CA HIS A 17 0.86 15.63 4.24
C HIS A 17 0.71 15.30 5.73
N GLY A 18 1.80 15.26 6.50
CA GLY A 18 1.77 14.90 7.92
C GLY A 18 1.26 13.48 8.18
N MET A 19 1.39 12.58 7.20
CA MET A 19 0.95 11.19 7.28
C MET A 19 2.10 10.25 7.61
N GLN A 20 1.77 9.07 8.13
CA GLN A 20 2.76 8.04 8.46
C GLN A 20 2.62 6.83 7.55
N THR A 21 3.75 6.25 7.14
CA THR A 21 3.80 4.96 6.45
C THR A 21 4.08 3.83 7.44
N LEU A 22 3.83 2.57 7.05
CA LEU A 22 4.29 1.42 7.84
C LEU A 22 5.78 1.54 8.18
N THR A 23 6.61 1.98 7.22
CA THR A 23 8.06 2.11 7.46
C THR A 23 8.40 3.23 8.43
N THR A 24 7.62 4.31 8.45
CA THR A 24 7.74 5.40 9.42
C THR A 24 7.40 4.91 10.82
N VAL A 25 6.27 4.22 10.99
CA VAL A 25 5.81 3.71 12.29
C VAL A 25 6.74 2.62 12.84
N MET A 26 7.28 1.77 11.98
CA MET A 26 8.24 0.74 12.40
C MET A 26 9.60 1.32 12.83
N GLY A 27 9.93 2.55 12.39
CA GLY A 27 11.10 3.29 12.85
C GLY A 27 12.40 2.47 12.81
N PRO A 28 13.12 2.32 13.95
CA PRO A 28 14.39 1.58 14.00
C PRO A 28 14.31 0.11 13.58
N LEU A 29 13.13 -0.50 13.54
CA LEU A 29 12.93 -1.87 13.08
C LEU A 29 13.10 -2.03 11.56
N MET A 30 13.10 -0.93 10.81
CA MET A 30 13.27 -0.88 9.34
C MET A 30 14.64 -0.38 8.88
N VAL A 31 15.51 0.07 9.79
CA VAL A 31 16.84 0.57 9.46
C VAL A 31 17.82 -0.61 9.50
N HIS A 32 18.32 -1.07 8.34
CA HIS A 32 19.09 -2.33 8.23
C HIS A 32 20.33 -2.39 9.14
N ASP A 33 20.98 -1.25 9.39
CA ASP A 33 22.18 -1.17 10.23
C ASP A 33 21.88 -0.94 11.72
N HIS A 34 20.59 -0.82 12.09
CA HIS A 34 20.18 -0.62 13.47
C HIS A 34 20.06 -1.96 14.21
N ALA A 35 20.52 -2.01 15.46
CA ALA A 35 20.57 -3.24 16.27
C ALA A 35 19.21 -3.93 16.47
N GLN A 36 18.11 -3.18 16.41
CA GLN A 36 16.75 -3.71 16.53
C GLN A 36 16.18 -4.25 15.21
N CYS A 37 16.80 -3.95 14.06
CA CYS A 37 16.34 -4.46 12.78
C CYS A 37 16.71 -5.94 12.64
N LEU A 38 15.72 -6.76 12.31
CA LEU A 38 15.91 -8.20 12.17
C LEU A 38 16.25 -8.62 10.74
N TRP A 39 16.50 -7.67 9.82
CA TRP A 39 16.77 -7.95 8.41
C TRP A 39 17.94 -8.91 8.23
N SER A 40 19.11 -8.58 8.77
CA SER A 40 20.33 -9.41 8.68
C SER A 40 20.23 -10.73 9.45
N ARG A 41 19.29 -10.82 10.40
CA ARG A 41 19.09 -11.97 11.29
C ARG A 41 18.04 -12.96 10.78
N LYS A 42 17.36 -12.66 9.68
CA LYS A 42 16.29 -13.50 9.10
C LYS A 42 16.65 -13.93 7.69
N SER A 43 16.24 -15.14 7.32
CA SER A 43 16.21 -15.53 5.91
C SER A 43 15.24 -14.63 5.13
N SER A 44 15.40 -14.54 3.81
CA SER A 44 14.48 -13.78 2.94
C SER A 44 13.00 -14.16 3.18
N LYS A 45 12.71 -15.46 3.35
CA LYS A 45 11.36 -15.94 3.70
C LYS A 45 10.92 -15.50 5.09
N GLY A 46 11.82 -15.53 6.07
CA GLY A 46 11.56 -15.06 7.43
C GLY A 46 11.28 -13.56 7.48
N TRP A 47 12.04 -12.76 6.73
CA TRP A 47 11.81 -11.33 6.60
C TRP A 47 10.48 -11.02 5.92
N SER A 48 10.16 -11.72 4.82
CA SER A 48 8.87 -11.56 4.14
C SER A 48 7.68 -11.82 5.09
N ARG A 49 7.74 -12.89 5.90
CA ARG A 49 6.71 -13.17 6.92
C ARG A 49 6.65 -12.09 7.99
N TYR A 50 7.80 -11.62 8.46
CA TYR A 50 7.89 -10.54 9.43
C TYR A 50 7.19 -9.27 8.91
N MET A 51 7.46 -8.87 7.66
CA MET A 51 6.82 -7.72 7.03
C MET A 51 5.32 -7.90 6.82
N LYS A 52 4.86 -9.11 6.47
CA LYS A 52 3.42 -9.41 6.40
C LYS A 52 2.74 -9.26 7.76
N GLY A 53 3.38 -9.71 8.83
CA GLY A 53 2.86 -9.52 10.20
C GLY A 53 2.77 -8.04 10.59
N ALA A 54 3.82 -7.26 10.34
CA ALA A 54 3.83 -5.83 10.61
C ALA A 54 2.77 -5.07 9.79
N SER A 55 2.64 -5.42 8.51
CA SER A 55 1.62 -4.91 7.60
C SER A 55 0.20 -5.23 8.06
N ALA A 56 -0.06 -6.46 8.52
CA ALA A 56 -1.36 -6.86 9.09
C ALA A 56 -1.71 -6.05 10.34
N MET A 57 -0.75 -5.90 11.28
CA MET A 57 -0.96 -5.12 12.50
C MET A 57 -1.26 -3.65 12.16
N TYR A 58 -0.51 -3.07 11.24
CA TYR A 58 -0.70 -1.69 10.81
C TYR A 58 -2.07 -1.45 10.17
N ALA A 59 -2.49 -2.32 9.25
CA ALA A 59 -3.81 -2.26 8.64
C ALA A 59 -4.93 -2.43 9.68
N TYR A 60 -4.76 -3.35 10.64
CA TYR A 60 -5.75 -3.60 11.68
C TYR A 60 -5.92 -2.40 12.62
N HIS A 61 -4.81 -1.73 12.99
CA HIS A 61 -4.85 -0.51 13.78
C HIS A 61 -5.61 0.60 13.05
N ILE A 62 -5.33 0.84 11.78
CA ILE A 62 -6.07 1.81 10.95
C ILE A 62 -7.56 1.45 10.88
N ALA A 63 -7.87 0.17 10.64
CA ALA A 63 -9.25 -0.29 10.52
C ALA A 63 -10.03 -0.16 11.85
N LYS A 64 -9.35 -0.29 13.00
CA LYS A 64 -9.94 -0.11 14.33
C LYS A 64 -10.36 1.34 14.58
N ASP A 65 -9.60 2.32 14.08
CA ASP A 65 -9.95 3.75 14.17
C ASP A 65 -11.14 4.11 13.27
N GLY A 66 -11.41 3.30 12.23
CA GLY A 66 -12.63 3.38 11.42
C GLY A 66 -12.71 4.57 10.47
N GLY A 67 -11.63 5.34 10.31
CA GLY A 67 -11.60 6.57 9.52
C GLY A 67 -11.43 6.39 8.00
N LEU A 68 -10.90 7.43 7.36
CA LEU A 68 -10.43 7.41 5.97
C LEU A 68 -9.01 6.86 5.92
N VAL A 69 -8.71 6.03 4.91
CA VAL A 69 -7.33 5.66 4.57
C VAL A 69 -7.00 6.07 3.14
N THR A 70 -5.86 6.74 2.98
CA THR A 70 -5.29 7.08 1.67
C THR A 70 -4.30 6.00 1.24
N VAL A 71 -4.37 5.57 -0.02
CA VAL A 71 -3.49 4.55 -0.60
C VAL A 71 -2.81 5.12 -1.85
N LEU A 72 -1.48 5.20 -1.80
CA LEU A 72 -0.69 5.65 -2.96
C LEU A 72 -0.47 4.48 -3.92
N THR A 73 -0.90 4.63 -5.17
CA THR A 73 -0.82 3.60 -6.21
C THR A 73 -0.36 4.21 -7.55
N PRO A 74 0.08 3.40 -8.54
CA PRO A 74 0.11 3.86 -9.93
C PRO A 74 -1.32 4.19 -10.40
N PRO A 75 -1.49 5.01 -11.44
CA PRO A 75 -2.81 5.38 -11.93
C PRO A 75 -3.56 4.17 -12.52
N PRO A 76 -4.89 4.22 -12.59
CA PRO A 76 -5.69 3.31 -13.40
C PRO A 76 -5.17 3.23 -14.84
N PRO A 77 -5.19 2.04 -15.47
CA PRO A 77 -5.76 0.78 -14.97
C PRO A 77 -4.83 -0.02 -14.03
N ASP A 78 -3.58 0.39 -13.86
CA ASP A 78 -2.54 -0.39 -13.17
C ASP A 78 -2.47 -0.11 -11.67
N LEU A 79 -3.61 -0.06 -10.98
CA LEU A 79 -3.66 0.20 -9.52
C LEU A 79 -2.90 -0.86 -8.70
N TYR A 80 -2.83 -2.08 -9.24
CA TYR A 80 -2.41 -3.27 -8.53
C TYR A 80 -1.38 -4.07 -9.31
N ASN A 81 -0.60 -4.90 -8.59
CA ASN A 81 0.27 -5.84 -9.25
C ASN A 81 -0.59 -6.85 -10.03
N PRO A 82 -0.43 -6.99 -11.36
CA PRO A 82 -1.21 -7.91 -12.17
C PRO A 82 -0.95 -9.38 -11.81
N PHE A 83 0.21 -9.68 -11.23
CA PHE A 83 0.55 -11.00 -10.69
C PHE A 83 0.10 -11.19 -9.24
N GLY A 84 -0.50 -10.17 -8.62
CA GLY A 84 -0.86 -10.14 -7.22
C GLY A 84 0.35 -10.14 -6.28
N GLY A 85 0.09 -10.52 -5.03
CA GLY A 85 1.15 -10.82 -4.06
C GLY A 85 1.78 -9.61 -3.36
N SER A 86 1.36 -8.38 -3.66
CA SER A 86 1.75 -7.23 -2.84
C SER A 86 1.12 -7.36 -1.45
N ASN A 87 1.84 -6.93 -0.40
CA ASN A 87 1.29 -6.94 0.96
C ASN A 87 -0.05 -6.19 1.03
N TYR A 88 -0.20 -5.10 0.28
CA TYR A 88 -1.46 -4.38 0.18
C TYR A 88 -2.60 -5.30 -0.30
N GLN A 89 -2.45 -5.99 -1.43
CA GLN A 89 -3.49 -6.84 -2.00
C GLN A 89 -3.81 -8.07 -1.13
N ILE A 90 -2.78 -8.72 -0.56
CA ILE A 90 -2.96 -10.01 0.11
C ILE A 90 -3.22 -9.90 1.62
N VAL A 91 -2.93 -8.76 2.25
CA VAL A 91 -3.00 -8.57 3.70
C VAL A 91 -3.78 -7.31 4.05
N GLU A 92 -3.32 -6.15 3.59
CA GLU A 92 -3.82 -4.87 4.10
C GLU A 92 -5.24 -4.58 3.63
N GLU A 93 -5.50 -4.64 2.33
CA GLU A 93 -6.80 -4.32 1.74
C GLU A 93 -7.93 -5.20 2.29
N PRO A 94 -7.79 -6.54 2.40
CA PRO A 94 -8.81 -7.37 3.06
C PRO A 94 -9.10 -6.96 4.51
N ILE A 95 -8.08 -6.56 5.28
CA ILE A 95 -8.26 -6.10 6.66
C ILE A 95 -9.01 -4.76 6.67
N LEU A 96 -8.59 -3.78 5.86
CA LEU A 96 -9.23 -2.47 5.80
C LEU A 96 -10.72 -2.58 5.41
N LYS A 97 -11.07 -3.50 4.51
CA LYS A 97 -12.45 -3.75 4.08
C LYS A 97 -13.31 -4.51 5.11
N GLY A 98 -12.72 -4.97 6.21
CA GLY A 98 -13.43 -5.68 7.27
C GLY A 98 -13.54 -7.18 7.09
N ASN A 99 -12.79 -7.80 6.17
CA ASN A 99 -12.85 -9.26 5.99
C ASN A 99 -12.28 -10.02 7.20
N LEU A 100 -11.51 -9.34 8.06
CA LEU A 100 -10.83 -9.89 9.23
C LEU A 100 -11.03 -9.02 10.49
N GLY A 101 -12.21 -8.42 10.66
CA GLY A 101 -12.58 -7.66 11.87
C GLY A 101 -13.07 -6.22 11.59
N PRO A 102 -12.53 -5.20 12.28
CA PRO A 102 -12.88 -3.80 12.04
C PRO A 102 -12.68 -3.39 10.58
N LYS A 103 -13.33 -2.30 10.17
CA LYS A 103 -13.22 -1.76 8.81
C LYS A 103 -13.09 -0.25 8.83
N VAL A 104 -12.41 0.28 7.83
CA VAL A 104 -12.39 1.72 7.58
C VAL A 104 -13.76 2.21 7.07
N LEU A 105 -13.99 3.52 7.12
CA LEU A 105 -15.15 4.15 6.49
C LEU A 105 -15.00 4.17 4.97
N LYS A 106 -13.82 4.57 4.49
CA LYS A 106 -13.51 4.72 3.06
C LYS A 106 -12.03 4.53 2.77
N ILE A 107 -11.74 4.04 1.56
CA ILE A 107 -10.40 3.96 0.97
C ILE A 107 -10.36 4.93 -0.22
N GLU A 108 -9.42 5.87 -0.18
CA GLU A 108 -9.12 6.76 -1.30
C GLU A 108 -7.77 6.41 -1.92
N MET A 109 -7.68 6.63 -3.23
CA MET A 109 -6.44 6.47 -3.99
C MET A 109 -5.90 7.82 -4.43
N VAL A 110 -4.57 7.88 -4.48
CA VAL A 110 -3.79 9.04 -4.94
C VAL A 110 -2.62 8.54 -5.78
N HIS A 111 -2.27 9.30 -6.82
CA HIS A 111 -1.26 8.92 -7.82
C HIS A 111 -0.13 9.94 -7.91
N PRO A 112 0.79 9.96 -6.93
CA PRO A 112 1.85 10.97 -6.84
C PRO A 112 2.87 10.91 -7.99
N SER A 113 2.81 9.88 -8.84
CA SER A 113 3.67 9.76 -10.02
C SER A 113 3.16 10.54 -11.24
N ILE A 114 1.96 11.11 -11.17
CA ILE A 114 1.32 11.81 -12.30
C ILE A 114 1.36 13.32 -12.04
N PRO A 115 2.14 14.08 -12.83
CA PRO A 115 2.20 15.53 -12.70
C PRO A 115 0.82 16.18 -12.82
N GLY A 116 0.46 17.03 -11.86
CA GLY A 116 -0.84 17.70 -11.78
C GLY A 116 -1.95 16.87 -11.10
N ALA A 117 -1.67 15.63 -10.71
CA ALA A 117 -2.61 14.75 -10.01
C ALA A 117 -2.06 14.25 -8.67
N GLU A 118 -0.97 14.85 -8.18
CA GLU A 118 -0.22 14.39 -7.01
C GLU A 118 -1.08 14.33 -5.75
N ASP A 119 -2.07 15.21 -5.66
CA ASP A 119 -2.99 15.34 -4.54
C ASP A 119 -4.44 15.15 -4.98
N PHE A 120 -4.67 14.49 -6.13
CA PHE A 120 -6.02 14.13 -6.55
C PHE A 120 -6.47 12.86 -5.85
N HIS A 121 -7.52 12.97 -5.04
CA HIS A 121 -8.14 11.87 -4.33
C HIS A 121 -9.43 11.43 -5.02
N TYR A 122 -9.64 10.13 -5.12
CA TYR A 122 -10.94 9.56 -5.46
C TYR A 122 -11.16 8.26 -4.69
N GLN A 123 -12.43 7.92 -4.45
CA GLN A 123 -12.78 6.75 -3.65
C GLN A 123 -12.67 5.46 -4.47
N ILE A 124 -12.13 4.40 -3.86
CA ILE A 124 -12.13 3.05 -4.44
C ILE A 124 -13.00 2.07 -3.65
N TRP A 125 -13.30 2.38 -2.39
CA TRP A 125 -14.14 1.57 -1.52
C TRP A 125 -14.80 2.46 -0.45
N PRO A 126 -16.09 2.25 -0.11
CA PRO A 126 -16.97 1.17 -0.59
C PRO A 126 -17.50 1.37 -2.00
N ASN A 127 -17.58 2.62 -2.48
CA ASN A 127 -17.95 2.90 -3.88
C ASN A 127 -16.68 3.13 -4.70
N ASN A 128 -16.66 2.55 -5.89
CA ASN A 128 -15.57 2.73 -6.83
C ASN A 128 -15.86 3.92 -7.75
N GLU A 129 -15.12 5.00 -7.56
CA GLU A 129 -15.25 6.26 -8.30
C GLU A 129 -14.08 6.46 -9.28
N THR A 130 -13.48 5.38 -9.79
CA THR A 130 -12.41 5.43 -10.80
C THR A 130 -12.81 6.19 -12.06
N THR A 131 -14.11 6.33 -12.35
CA THR A 131 -14.59 7.19 -13.44
C THR A 131 -14.19 8.65 -13.25
N LEU A 132 -14.16 9.17 -12.00
CA LEU A 132 -13.71 10.54 -11.71
C LEU A 132 -12.25 10.74 -12.12
N TRP A 133 -11.40 9.73 -11.93
CA TRP A 133 -10.04 9.78 -12.42
C TRP A 133 -9.99 9.91 -13.95
N HIS A 134 -10.74 9.06 -14.66
CA HIS A 134 -10.75 9.06 -16.12
C HIS A 134 -11.31 10.35 -16.71
N ASP A 135 -12.31 10.96 -16.08
CA ASP A 135 -12.88 12.24 -16.52
C ASP A 135 -11.87 13.39 -16.40
N HIS A 136 -11.01 13.37 -15.38
CA HIS A 136 -10.01 14.41 -15.15
C HIS A 136 -8.67 14.18 -15.89
N PHE A 137 -8.19 12.93 -15.96
CA PHE A 137 -6.83 12.61 -16.41
C PHE A 137 -6.78 11.58 -17.55
N GLY A 138 -7.92 11.03 -17.97
CA GLY A 138 -7.98 10.03 -19.04
C GLY A 138 -7.30 8.71 -18.67
N TYR A 139 -6.49 8.20 -19.59
CA TYR A 139 -5.78 6.92 -19.48
C TYR A 139 -4.27 7.16 -19.66
N PRO A 140 -3.57 7.61 -18.61
CA PRO A 140 -2.13 7.83 -18.70
C PRO A 140 -1.40 6.50 -18.98
N PRO A 141 -0.22 6.55 -19.62
CA PRO A 141 0.58 5.35 -19.85
C PRO A 141 0.95 4.68 -18.51
N PRO A 142 1.06 3.33 -18.49
CA PRO A 142 1.45 2.58 -17.31
C PRO A 142 2.73 3.13 -16.68
N ALA A 143 2.65 3.59 -15.42
CA ALA A 143 3.81 4.15 -14.73
C ALA A 143 4.76 3.06 -14.18
N THR A 144 4.34 1.79 -14.17
CA THR A 144 4.98 0.75 -13.36
C THR A 144 5.54 -0.44 -14.15
N HIS A 145 6.82 -0.73 -13.91
CA HIS A 145 7.42 -2.04 -14.16
C HIS A 145 7.15 -2.96 -12.96
N TRP A 146 5.99 -3.63 -12.96
CA TRP A 146 5.64 -4.59 -11.92
C TRP A 146 6.67 -5.71 -11.81
N ARG A 147 7.14 -6.00 -10.59
CA ARG A 147 7.98 -7.19 -10.34
C ARG A 147 7.11 -8.43 -10.42
N HIS A 148 7.56 -9.46 -11.14
CA HIS A 148 6.93 -10.79 -11.10
C HIS A 148 6.95 -11.34 -9.67
N ALA A 149 5.79 -11.33 -9.01
CA ALA A 149 5.61 -12.07 -7.77
C ALA A 149 5.33 -13.53 -8.14
N VAL A 150 6.30 -14.43 -7.96
CA VAL A 150 6.07 -15.85 -8.20
C VAL A 150 5.09 -16.38 -7.16
N GLN A 151 3.83 -16.53 -7.56
CA GLN A 151 2.82 -17.22 -6.77
C GLN A 151 3.12 -18.72 -6.83
N ARG A 152 3.91 -19.24 -5.88
CA ARG A 152 3.97 -20.69 -5.69
C ARG A 152 2.68 -21.10 -4.99
N ARG A 153 1.80 -21.81 -5.72
CA ARG A 153 0.65 -22.54 -5.16
C ARG A 153 1.12 -23.25 -3.89
N ALA A 154 0.40 -23.06 -2.79
CA ALA A 154 0.50 -23.97 -1.67
C ALA A 154 0.05 -25.34 -2.19
N SER A 155 0.99 -26.27 -2.31
CA SER A 155 0.64 -27.68 -2.40
C SER A 155 -0.02 -28.06 -1.09
N LEU A 156 -1.30 -28.42 -1.17
CA LEU A 156 -2.03 -29.12 -0.11
C LEU A 156 -1.33 -30.44 0.20
#